data_AF-A0A2P2I5J1-F1
#
_entry.id   AF-A0A2P2I5J1-F1
#
_cell.length_a   1.000
_cell.length_b   1.000
_cell.length_c   1.000
_cell.angle_alpha   90.00
_cell.angle_beta   90.00
_cell.angle_gamma   90.00
#
_symmetry.space_group_name_H-M   'P 1'
#
loop_
_entity.id
_entity.type
_entity.pdbx_description
1 polymer ?
#
loop_
_entity_poly.entity_id
_entity_poly.type
_entity_poly.pdbx_seq_one_letter_code
_entity_poly.pdbx_strand_id
1 'polypeptide(L)'
;RVHSLNVPISKEASWLWTSINKWLKSSGEFMRDNTKDDTLLQKLRSFDSPTEVAYVRKLIDQMNSPVVFAHNDLQEGNILLKQNKNSREIALIDFEYCAYNYRSFDIANHFAESVYGYKLETPPYFTEHKDEYPTRDEQLMFIRTYLA
;
A
#
# COMPACT_ATOMS: atom_id res chain seq x y z
N ARG A 1 -12.65 6.46 10.51
CA ARG A 1 -12.03 7.34 11.53
C ARG A 1 -10.78 8.06 11.02
N VAL A 2 -9.77 7.37 10.45
CA VAL A 2 -8.62 8.06 9.82
C VAL A 2 -9.04 8.86 8.58
N HIS A 3 -9.79 8.24 7.67
CA HIS A 3 -10.30 8.89 6.45
C HIS A 3 -11.20 10.12 6.67
N SER A 4 -11.69 10.33 7.89
CA SER A 4 -12.51 11.51 8.26
C SER A 4 -11.69 12.64 8.89
N LEU A 5 -10.37 12.47 9.05
CA LEU A 5 -9.50 13.51 9.61
C LEU A 5 -9.34 14.66 8.61
N ASN A 6 -9.29 15.88 9.16
CA ASN A 6 -8.97 17.09 8.41
C ASN A 6 -7.58 17.60 8.81
N VAL A 7 -6.55 17.17 8.09
CA VAL A 7 -5.14 17.44 8.41
C VAL A 7 -4.64 18.62 7.58
N PRO A 8 -3.93 19.63 8.13
CA PRO A 8 -3.53 20.85 7.42
C PRO A 8 -2.34 20.64 6.46
N ILE A 9 -2.51 19.75 5.49
CA ILE A 9 -1.59 19.44 4.39
C ILE A 9 -2.34 19.48 3.04
N SER A 10 -1.63 19.28 1.93
CA SER A 10 -2.23 19.21 0.59
C SER A 10 -3.39 18.21 0.54
N LYS A 11 -4.49 18.60 -0.10
CA LYS A 11 -5.70 17.77 -0.28
C LYS A 11 -5.71 17.00 -1.60
N GLU A 12 -4.74 17.28 -2.47
CA GLU A 12 -4.59 16.59 -3.75
C GLU A 12 -4.01 15.19 -3.52
N ALA A 13 -4.51 14.20 -4.28
CA ALA A 13 -3.96 12.83 -4.29
C ALA A 13 -2.62 12.74 -5.05
N SER A 14 -1.77 13.76 -4.91
CA SER A 14 -0.49 13.84 -5.62
C SER A 14 0.57 12.94 -5.00
N TRP A 15 0.46 12.62 -3.70
CA TRP A 15 1.47 11.87 -2.95
C TRP A 15 1.85 10.57 -3.66
N LEU A 16 0.87 9.73 -4.01
CA LEU A 16 1.09 8.44 -4.67
C LEU A 16 1.93 8.58 -5.93
N TRP A 17 1.52 9.48 -6.84
CA TRP A 17 2.20 9.67 -8.12
C TRP A 17 3.57 10.34 -7.97
N THR A 18 3.72 11.28 -7.04
CA THR A 18 5.02 11.88 -6.74
C THR A 18 6.01 10.86 -6.17
N SER A 19 5.55 9.96 -5.30
CA SER A 19 6.36 8.88 -4.72
C SER A 19 6.75 7.86 -5.79
N ILE A 20 5.81 7.38 -6.60
CA ILE A 20 6.09 6.44 -7.70
C ILE A 20 7.10 7.04 -8.69
N ASN A 21 6.91 8.29 -9.12
CA ASN A 21 7.84 8.93 -10.07
C ASN A 21 9.25 9.08 -9.48
N LYS A 22 9.35 9.44 -8.19
CA LYS A 22 10.64 9.50 -7.49
C LYS A 22 11.31 8.13 -7.45
N TRP A 23 10.56 7.08 -7.10
CA TRP A 23 11.10 5.71 -7.00
C TRP A 23 11.46 5.13 -8.36
N LEU A 24 10.67 5.38 -9.42
CA LEU A 24 10.99 5.00 -10.80
C LEU A 24 12.32 5.61 -11.26
N LYS A 25 12.55 6.89 -10.95
CA LYS A 25 13.81 7.54 -11.27
C LYS A 25 14.97 6.88 -10.53
N SER A 26 14.86 6.73 -9.20
CA SER A 26 15.93 6.15 -8.39
C SER A 26 16.22 4.68 -8.73
N SER A 27 15.19 3.88 -9.01
CA SER A 27 15.36 2.48 -9.41
C SER A 27 15.95 2.37 -10.81
N GLY A 28 15.56 3.23 -11.75
CA GLY A 28 16.15 3.31 -13.09
C GLY A 28 17.63 3.67 -13.06
N GLU A 29 18.01 4.65 -12.24
CA GLU A 29 19.41 5.02 -12.00
C GLU A 29 20.20 3.85 -11.39
N PHE A 30 19.66 3.22 -10.34
CA PHE A 30 20.27 2.03 -9.72
C PHE A 30 20.47 0.87 -10.72
N MET A 31 19.45 0.55 -11.52
CA MET A 31 19.53 -0.53 -12.50
C MET A 31 20.51 -0.24 -13.63
N ARG A 32 20.66 1.03 -14.03
CA ARG A 32 21.62 1.44 -15.06
C ARG A 32 23.06 1.37 -14.56
N ASP A 33 23.30 1.83 -13.33
CA ASP A 33 24.65 1.99 -12.79
C ASP A 33 25.19 0.69 -12.16
N ASN A 34 24.33 -0.27 -11.85
CA ASN A 34 24.71 -1.56 -11.28
C ASN A 34 25.19 -2.55 -12.37
N THR A 35 26.45 -2.96 -12.37
CA THR A 35 26.99 -3.87 -13.40
C THR A 35 26.96 -5.35 -13.02
N LYS A 36 26.34 -5.72 -11.88
CA LYS A 36 26.30 -7.11 -11.44
C LYS A 36 25.49 -7.96 -12.41
N ASP A 37 26.04 -9.14 -12.71
CA ASP A 37 25.31 -10.18 -13.43
C ASP A 37 24.44 -10.95 -12.42
N ASP A 38 23.22 -10.47 -12.26
CA ASP A 38 22.26 -10.96 -11.29
C ASP A 38 20.91 -11.20 -11.97
N THR A 39 20.37 -12.41 -11.80
CA THR A 39 19.13 -12.83 -12.46
C THR A 39 17.92 -12.00 -12.07
N LEU A 40 17.87 -11.47 -10.84
CA LEU A 40 16.80 -10.57 -10.40
C LEU A 40 16.94 -9.19 -11.04
N LEU A 41 18.16 -8.64 -11.10
CA LEU A 41 18.42 -7.39 -11.81
C LEU A 41 18.06 -7.47 -13.30
N GLN A 42 18.39 -8.59 -13.96
CA GLN A 42 18.01 -8.81 -15.35
C GLN A 42 16.48 -8.84 -15.52
N LYS A 43 15.76 -9.53 -14.63
CA LYS A 43 14.29 -9.53 -14.62
C LYS A 43 13.72 -8.13 -14.42
N LEU A 44 14.22 -7.37 -13.44
CA LEU A 44 13.79 -5.98 -13.19
C LEU A 44 14.03 -5.07 -14.40
N ARG A 45 15.17 -5.20 -15.08
CA ARG A 45 15.49 -4.44 -16.31
C ARG A 45 14.57 -4.79 -17.47
N SER A 46 14.08 -6.03 -17.54
CA SER A 46 13.18 -6.47 -18.60
C SER A 46 11.75 -5.95 -18.43
N PHE A 47 11.41 -5.44 -17.25
CA PHE A 47 10.08 -4.91 -16.94
C PHE A 47 10.01 -3.41 -17.25
N ASP A 48 9.14 -3.03 -18.20
CA ASP A 48 8.94 -1.62 -18.60
C ASP A 48 8.08 -0.87 -17.57
N SER A 49 8.66 -0.61 -16.40
CA SER A 49 7.97 0.07 -15.29
C SER A 49 7.38 1.44 -15.66
N PRO A 50 8.05 2.30 -16.46
CA PRO A 50 7.46 3.58 -16.90
C PRO A 50 6.15 3.41 -17.68
N THR A 51 6.11 2.48 -18.64
CA THR A 51 4.90 2.22 -19.44
C THR A 51 3.79 1.63 -18.58
N GLU A 52 4.11 0.67 -17.70
CA GLU A 52 3.13 0.05 -16.80
C GLU A 52 2.54 1.06 -15.80
N VAL A 53 3.35 1.95 -15.23
CA VAL A 53 2.86 3.02 -14.34
C VAL A 53 1.96 3.99 -15.09
N ALA A 54 2.29 4.36 -16.33
CA ALA A 54 1.43 5.21 -17.15
C ALA A 54 0.09 4.53 -17.47
N TYR A 55 0.11 3.23 -17.72
CA TYR A 55 -1.09 2.42 -17.94
C TYR A 55 -1.97 2.36 -16.68
N VAL A 56 -1.40 2.04 -15.52
CA VAL A 56 -2.12 2.00 -14.23
C VAL A 56 -2.71 3.38 -13.92
N ARG A 57 -1.96 4.47 -14.13
CA ARG A 57 -2.47 5.82 -13.93
C ARG A 57 -3.70 6.10 -14.80
N LYS A 58 -3.67 5.73 -16.08
CA LYS A 58 -4.82 5.88 -16.98
C LYS A 58 -6.05 5.11 -16.49
N LEU A 59 -5.88 3.93 -15.91
CA LEU A 59 -6.99 3.17 -15.32
C LEU A 59 -7.54 3.86 -14.06
N ILE A 60 -6.67 4.35 -13.18
CA ILE A 60 -7.08 5.03 -11.95
C ILE A 60 -7.77 6.37 -12.24
N ASP A 61 -7.33 7.11 -13.27
CA ASP A 61 -7.95 8.37 -13.71
C ASP A 61 -9.40 8.17 -14.20
N GLN A 62 -9.79 6.94 -14.55
CA GLN A 62 -11.17 6.58 -14.91
C GLN A 62 -12.03 6.21 -13.70
N MET A 63 -11.43 6.01 -12.52
CA MET A 63 -12.13 5.63 -11.30
C MET A 63 -12.49 6.86 -10.46
N ASN A 64 -13.73 6.91 -9.97
CA ASN A 64 -14.17 7.98 -9.08
C ASN A 64 -13.99 7.60 -7.60
N SER A 65 -12.74 7.43 -7.17
CA SER A 65 -12.42 7.13 -5.77
C SER A 65 -12.27 8.44 -4.97
N PRO A 66 -13.03 8.64 -3.88
CA PRO A 66 -12.90 9.85 -3.06
C PRO A 66 -11.48 10.02 -2.51
N VAL A 67 -10.98 11.25 -2.53
CA VAL A 67 -9.72 11.60 -1.89
C VAL A 67 -9.95 11.85 -0.41
N VAL A 68 -9.18 11.15 0.44
CA VAL A 68 -9.30 11.18 1.90
C VAL A 68 -7.91 11.24 2.53
N PHE A 69 -7.80 11.62 3.81
CA PHE A 69 -6.56 11.43 4.54
C PHE A 69 -6.35 9.93 4.79
N ALA A 70 -5.44 9.32 4.05
CA ALA A 70 -5.16 7.89 4.04
C ALA A 70 -3.91 7.58 4.86
N HIS A 71 -3.85 6.37 5.42
CA HIS A 71 -2.67 5.88 6.11
C HIS A 71 -1.55 5.52 5.13
N ASN A 72 -1.93 4.90 4.01
CA ASN A 72 -1.09 4.37 2.92
C ASN A 72 -0.22 3.16 3.30
N ASP A 73 -0.34 2.64 4.53
CA ASP A 73 0.46 1.50 5.01
C ASP A 73 -0.24 0.73 6.16
N LEU A 74 -1.47 0.26 5.92
CA LEU A 74 -2.27 -0.48 6.92
C LEU A 74 -1.88 -1.97 7.01
N GLN A 75 -0.60 -2.25 7.22
CA GLN A 75 -0.08 -3.60 7.51
C GLN A 75 -0.20 -3.97 9.00
N GLU A 76 -0.04 -5.25 9.35
CA GLU A 76 -0.39 -5.78 10.68
C GLU A 76 0.46 -5.21 11.82
N GLY A 77 1.70 -4.85 11.55
CA GLY A 77 2.62 -4.18 12.47
C GLY A 77 2.18 -2.77 12.87
N ASN A 78 1.37 -2.11 12.04
CA ASN A 78 0.86 -0.76 12.27
C ASN A 78 -0.51 -0.76 12.98
N ILE A 79 -1.04 -1.94 13.34
CA ILE A 79 -2.34 -2.11 14.00
C ILE A 79 -2.14 -2.72 15.39
N LEU A 80 -2.15 -1.88 16.42
CA LEU A 80 -1.98 -2.33 17.80
C LEU A 80 -3.31 -2.71 18.44
N LEU A 81 -3.40 -3.91 19.00
CA LEU A 81 -4.51 -4.31 19.88
C LEU A 81 -4.22 -3.83 21.31
N LYS A 82 -5.10 -2.98 21.85
CA LYS A 82 -4.97 -2.51 23.24
C LYS A 82 -5.19 -3.66 24.22
N GLN A 83 -4.34 -3.74 25.25
CA GLN A 83 -4.45 -4.74 26.30
C GLN A 83 -5.57 -4.39 27.30
N ASN A 84 -6.83 -4.46 26.84
CA ASN A 84 -8.00 -4.39 27.70
C ASN A 84 -8.81 -5.68 27.54
N LYS A 85 -8.98 -6.45 28.61
CA LYS A 85 -9.74 -7.72 28.57
C LYS A 85 -11.22 -7.53 28.24
N ASN A 86 -11.75 -6.31 28.43
CA ASN A 86 -13.16 -6.00 28.27
C ASN A 86 -13.47 -5.20 26.98
N SER A 87 -12.46 -4.78 26.21
CA SER A 87 -12.67 -4.11 24.92
C SER A 87 -11.61 -4.52 23.89
N ARG A 88 -12.05 -4.89 22.67
CA ARG A 88 -11.17 -5.09 21.52
C ARG A 88 -10.99 -3.76 20.79
N GLU A 89 -10.21 -2.88 21.41
CA GLU A 89 -9.85 -1.60 20.80
C GLU A 89 -8.54 -1.72 20.03
N ILE A 90 -8.53 -1.20 18.81
CA ILE A 90 -7.32 -1.06 18.00
C ILE A 90 -6.82 0.38 18.00
N ALA A 91 -5.52 0.56 17.88
CA ALA A 91 -4.86 1.83 17.60
C ALA A 91 -4.00 1.68 16.34
N LEU A 92 -4.14 2.63 15.42
CA LEU A 92 -3.30 2.74 14.23
C LEU A 92 -2.10 3.62 14.59
N ILE A 93 -0.91 3.22 14.16
CA ILE A 93 0.36 3.91 14.42
C ILE A 93 1.18 4.01 13.13
N ASP A 94 2.30 4.70 13.21
CA ASP A 94 3.25 4.86 12.09
C ASP A 94 2.68 5.57 10.86
N PHE A 95 2.50 6.89 11.02
CA PHE A 95 1.87 7.75 10.00
C PHE A 95 2.89 8.30 8.97
N GLU A 96 4.02 7.64 8.75
CA GLU A 96 5.11 8.17 7.92
C GLU A 96 4.73 8.37 6.44
N TYR A 97 3.86 7.50 5.92
CA TYR A 97 3.35 7.57 4.54
C TYR A 97 2.02 8.30 4.42
N CYS A 98 1.46 8.84 5.50
CA CYS A 98 0.14 9.43 5.49
C CYS A 98 0.05 10.67 4.61
N ALA A 99 -0.99 10.72 3.78
CA ALA A 99 -1.26 11.84 2.89
C ALA A 99 -2.73 11.83 2.46
N TYR A 100 -3.19 12.91 1.84
CA TYR A 100 -4.43 12.81 1.06
C TYR A 100 -4.18 11.92 -0.15
N ASN A 101 -4.96 10.85 -0.27
CA ASN A 101 -4.85 9.85 -1.32
C ASN A 101 -6.22 9.24 -1.62
N TYR A 102 -6.31 8.44 -2.68
CA TYR A 102 -7.54 7.72 -3.05
C TYR A 102 -7.94 6.75 -1.94
N ARG A 103 -9.18 6.82 -1.45
CA ARG A 103 -9.73 5.92 -0.43
C ARG A 103 -9.56 4.44 -0.81
N SER A 104 -9.71 4.13 -2.09
CA SER A 104 -9.54 2.78 -2.63
C SER A 104 -8.12 2.26 -2.48
N PHE A 105 -7.09 3.13 -2.50
CA PHE A 105 -5.70 2.72 -2.31
C PHE A 105 -5.50 2.16 -0.91
N ASP A 106 -5.91 2.89 0.12
CA ASP A 106 -5.69 2.48 1.52
C ASP A 106 -6.40 1.15 1.85
N ILE A 107 -7.63 0.97 1.33
CA ILE A 107 -8.40 -0.26 1.49
C ILE A 107 -7.77 -1.41 0.70
N ALA A 108 -7.40 -1.19 -0.57
CA ALA A 108 -6.80 -2.22 -1.40
C ALA A 108 -5.42 -2.65 -0.89
N ASN A 109 -4.62 -1.71 -0.37
CA ASN A 109 -3.34 -2.00 0.26
C ASN A 109 -3.55 -2.89 1.48
N HIS A 110 -4.48 -2.55 2.37
CA HIS A 110 -4.79 -3.39 3.54
C HIS A 110 -5.19 -4.83 3.15
N PHE A 111 -5.94 -5.01 2.06
CA PHE A 111 -6.26 -6.34 1.54
C PHE A 111 -5.05 -7.06 0.95
N ALA A 112 -4.14 -6.33 0.29
CA ALA A 112 -2.91 -6.89 -0.24
C ALA A 112 -1.97 -7.37 0.89
N GLU A 113 -1.92 -6.67 2.02
CA GLU A 113 -1.12 -7.08 3.19
C GLU A 113 -1.54 -8.41 3.79
N SER A 114 -2.79 -8.87 3.58
CA SER A 114 -3.22 -10.21 4.02
C SER A 114 -2.47 -11.34 3.33
N VAL A 115 -1.78 -11.07 2.22
CA VAL A 115 -0.99 -12.05 1.48
C VAL A 115 0.43 -12.19 2.05
N TYR A 116 0.91 -11.21 2.82
CA TYR A 116 2.30 -11.16 3.23
C TYR A 116 2.47 -11.41 4.73
N GLY A 117 3.51 -12.17 5.09
CA GLY A 117 3.93 -12.36 6.47
C GLY A 117 5.36 -11.89 6.69
N TYR A 118 5.59 -11.02 7.67
CA TYR A 118 6.90 -10.38 7.90
C TYR A 118 7.70 -10.93 9.09
N LYS A 119 7.37 -12.15 9.57
CA LYS A 119 7.99 -12.76 10.77
C LYS A 119 8.97 -13.89 10.46
N LEU A 120 9.32 -14.09 9.18
CA LEU A 120 10.25 -15.14 8.78
C LEU A 120 11.67 -14.78 9.26
N GLU A 121 12.29 -15.64 10.06
CA GLU A 121 13.62 -15.38 10.65
C GLU A 121 14.78 -15.60 9.67
N THR A 122 14.52 -16.20 8.50
CA THR A 122 15.52 -16.54 7.48
C THR A 122 15.25 -15.81 6.16
N PRO A 123 16.29 -15.57 5.33
CA PRO A 123 16.09 -14.97 4.01
C PRO A 123 15.01 -15.73 3.19
N PRO A 124 14.09 -15.01 2.50
CA PRO A 124 14.10 -13.57 2.24
C PRO A 124 13.42 -12.70 3.32
N TYR A 125 13.15 -13.24 4.50
CA TYR A 125 12.54 -12.58 5.67
C TYR A 125 11.05 -12.22 5.53
N PHE A 126 10.38 -12.72 4.49
CA PHE A 126 8.94 -12.64 4.34
C PHE A 126 8.37 -13.92 3.71
N THR A 127 7.07 -14.14 3.87
CA THR A 127 6.29 -15.20 3.20
C THR A 127 5.20 -14.60 2.32
N GLU A 128 4.75 -15.37 1.32
CA GLU A 128 3.65 -15.02 0.43
C GLU A 128 2.58 -16.12 0.46
N HIS A 129 1.35 -15.77 0.81
CA HIS A 129 0.19 -16.63 0.99
C HIS A 129 -0.97 -16.13 0.13
N LYS A 130 -0.90 -16.36 -1.19
CA LYS A 130 -1.87 -15.77 -2.15
C LYS A 130 -3.32 -16.19 -1.90
N ASP A 131 -3.51 -17.34 -1.26
CA ASP A 131 -4.80 -17.88 -0.83
C ASP A 131 -5.39 -17.16 0.38
N GLU A 132 -4.62 -16.31 1.07
CA GLU A 132 -5.08 -15.47 2.17
C GLU A 132 -5.59 -14.08 1.72
N TYR A 133 -5.55 -13.78 0.41
CA TYR A 133 -6.21 -12.59 -0.10
C TYR A 133 -7.72 -12.65 0.20
N PRO A 134 -8.33 -11.59 0.78
CA PRO A 134 -9.69 -11.67 1.28
C PRO A 134 -10.67 -12.01 0.17
N THR A 135 -11.55 -12.97 0.46
CA THR A 135 -12.65 -13.35 -0.41
C THR A 135 -13.60 -12.18 -0.63
N ARG A 136 -14.45 -12.27 -1.66
CA ARG A 136 -15.44 -11.23 -1.93
C ARG A 136 -16.35 -10.95 -0.72
N ASP A 137 -16.71 -11.98 0.04
CA ASP A 137 -17.57 -11.82 1.21
C ASP A 137 -16.85 -11.11 2.37
N GLU A 138 -15.56 -11.39 2.57
CA GLU A 138 -14.73 -10.69 3.57
C GLU A 138 -14.48 -9.23 3.17
N GLN A 139 -14.19 -8.96 1.91
CA GLN A 139 -14.08 -7.59 1.39
C GLN A 139 -15.38 -6.81 1.59
N LEU A 140 -16.54 -7.42 1.27
CA LEU A 140 -17.85 -6.80 1.47
C LEU A 140 -18.16 -6.58 2.96
N MET A 141 -17.78 -7.52 3.83
CA MET A 141 -17.92 -7.37 5.28
C MET A 141 -17.11 -6.16 5.78
N PHE A 142 -15.86 -6.06 5.36
CA PHE A 142 -14.99 -4.93 5.69
C PHE A 142 -15.58 -3.61 5.19
N ILE A 143 -15.98 -3.54 3.92
CA ILE A 143 -16.54 -2.33 3.31
C ILE A 143 -17.83 -1.90 3.99
N ARG A 144 -18.74 -2.83 4.32
CA ARG A 144 -19.98 -2.53 5.05
C ARG A 144 -19.68 -1.95 6.44
N THR A 145 -18.72 -2.53 7.15
CA THR A 145 -18.30 -2.05 8.48
C THR A 145 -17.62 -0.68 8.38
N TYR A 146 -16.84 -0.44 7.33
CA TYR A 146 -16.21 0.86 7.07
C TYR A 146 -17.23 1.97 6.78
N LEU A 147 -18.34 1.63 6.11
CA LEU A 147 -19.39 2.58 5.72
C LEU A 147 -20.44 2.84 6.81
N ALA A 148 -20.55 1.95 7.81
CA ALA A 148 -21.48 2.06 8.93
C ALA A 148 -21.08 3.19 9.89
#